data_AF-A0A329RNQ4-F1
#
_entry.id   AF-A0A329RNQ4-F1
#
_cell.length_a   1.000
_cell.length_b   1.000
_cell.length_c   1.000
_cell.angle_alpha   90.00
_cell.angle_beta   90.00
_cell.angle_gamma   90.00
#
_symmetry.space_group_name_H-M   'P 1'
#
loop_
_entity.id
_entity.type
_entity.pdbx_description
1 polymer ?
#
loop_
_entity_poly.entity_id
_entity_poly.type
_entity_poly.pdbx_seq_one_letter_code
_entity_poly.pdbx_strand_id
1 'polypeptide(L)'
;MNPKNVTAKVAQLATMGLLQIVQLTNRNLQVLPEEIRGCTEMRYMSLMYTHTQTFPSWIKELKQLEYLHVEGKATIGLVSLPVDMFDEMSSLTTLHLGSNVALPRLPSFHGLTNLKVLALAVSMALEELPAFDSLHKLERLVIAIAPLLDSLPDFSPIHDLKSFVTIDRGTWCCNGFLGECDLQNPMCGTHPVWGTPAATCLPTNRTEKVASRATLDAITKFSKSVCGGIIRPTDSQPSPTEETMASCGGILYRHCEIPGIPEAICYNARFMGIACTASKFPIEMRRRQIALGVGDPCNPEYEAWLGCK
;
A
#
# COMPACT_ATOMS: atom_id res chain seq x y z
N MET A 1 -13.64 22.48 1.82
CA MET A 1 -14.12 22.68 3.21
C MET A 1 -12.98 22.45 4.19
N ASN A 2 -12.77 23.36 5.14
CA ASN A 2 -11.79 23.15 6.21
C ASN A 2 -12.36 22.14 7.22
N PRO A 3 -11.62 21.07 7.57
CA PRO A 3 -12.12 20.08 8.51
C PRO A 3 -12.30 20.69 9.90
N LYS A 4 -13.41 20.37 10.57
CA LYS A 4 -13.72 20.83 11.92
C LYS A 4 -12.62 20.40 12.89
N ASN A 5 -12.07 21.34 13.66
CA ASN A 5 -11.16 21.05 14.76
C ASN A 5 -11.90 20.30 15.88
N VAL A 6 -11.34 19.16 16.30
CA VAL A 6 -11.91 18.30 17.34
C VAL A 6 -10.98 18.12 18.53
N THR A 7 -9.83 18.79 18.61
CA THR A 7 -8.83 18.63 19.68
C THR A 7 -9.46 18.78 21.06
N ALA A 8 -10.22 19.85 21.31
CA ALA A 8 -10.87 20.07 22.61
C ALA A 8 -11.92 18.99 22.95
N LYS A 9 -12.64 18.48 21.94
CA LYS A 9 -13.61 17.40 22.16
C LYS A 9 -12.92 16.08 22.48
N VAL A 10 -11.81 15.78 21.81
CA VAL A 10 -11.00 14.59 22.09
C VAL A 10 -10.38 14.68 23.48
N ALA A 11 -9.82 15.84 23.85
CA ALA A 11 -9.29 16.10 25.18
C ALA A 11 -10.33 15.84 26.28
N GLN A 12 -11.54 16.40 26.12
CA GLN A 12 -12.64 16.21 27.05
C GLN A 12 -13.06 14.73 27.20
N LEU A 13 -13.11 13.98 26.10
CA LEU A 13 -13.46 12.57 26.12
C LEU A 13 -12.34 11.70 26.74
N ALA A 14 -11.09 12.13 26.60
CA ALA A 14 -9.92 11.43 27.13
C ALA A 14 -9.68 11.71 28.62
N THR A 15 -10.33 12.72 29.22
CA THR A 15 -10.08 13.17 30.60
C THR A 15 -10.21 12.05 31.65
N MET A 16 -11.07 11.07 31.43
CA MET A 16 -11.26 9.95 32.36
C MET A 16 -10.22 8.82 32.21
N GLY A 17 -9.36 8.86 31.18
CA GLY A 17 -8.39 7.79 30.90
C GLY A 17 -9.02 6.47 30.41
N LEU A 18 -10.30 6.48 30.07
CA LEU A 18 -11.05 5.26 29.70
C LEU A 18 -11.16 5.04 28.18
N LEU A 19 -10.60 5.95 27.35
CA LEU A 19 -10.71 5.78 25.90
C LEU A 19 -9.86 4.61 25.42
N GLN A 20 -10.53 3.65 24.79
CA GLN A 20 -9.87 2.50 24.16
C GLN A 20 -9.72 2.67 22.64
N ILE A 21 -10.55 3.52 22.04
CA ILE A 21 -10.70 3.66 20.59
C ILE A 21 -10.77 5.15 20.24
N VAL A 22 -9.88 5.59 19.35
CA VAL A 22 -9.97 6.89 18.69
C VAL A 22 -10.02 6.66 17.18
N GLN A 23 -11.16 6.97 16.57
CA GLN A 23 -11.33 6.90 15.11
C GLN A 23 -11.84 8.23 14.59
N LEU A 24 -11.03 8.89 13.78
CA LEU A 24 -11.32 10.21 13.22
C LEU A 24 -11.04 10.21 11.72
N THR A 25 -12.05 10.60 10.95
CA THR A 25 -11.94 10.78 9.50
C THR A 25 -12.39 12.19 9.14
N ASN A 26 -11.59 12.91 8.35
CA ASN A 26 -11.90 14.28 7.91
C ASN A 26 -12.17 15.27 9.06
N ARG A 27 -11.39 15.19 10.15
CA ARG A 27 -11.43 16.10 11.31
C ARG A 27 -10.05 16.66 11.61
N ASN A 28 -9.93 17.94 11.94
CA ASN A 28 -8.63 18.51 12.26
C ASN A 28 -8.20 18.11 13.68
N LEU A 29 -7.11 17.35 13.78
CA LEU A 29 -6.43 16.93 15.00
C LEU A 29 -4.92 16.96 14.74
N GLN A 30 -4.35 18.16 14.68
CA GLN A 30 -2.93 18.35 14.32
C GLN A 30 -1.97 17.70 15.33
N VAL A 31 -2.35 17.73 16.61
CA VAL A 31 -1.61 17.17 17.73
C VAL A 31 -2.59 16.41 18.62
N LEU A 32 -2.16 15.26 19.14
CA LEU A 32 -2.91 14.55 20.16
C LEU A 32 -2.92 15.36 21.47
N PRO A 33 -4.07 15.61 22.09
CA PRO A 33 -4.13 16.30 23.38
C PRO A 33 -3.51 15.44 24.50
N GLU A 34 -2.91 16.09 25.51
CA GLU A 34 -2.18 15.44 26.61
C GLU A 34 -3.07 14.44 27.38
N GLU A 35 -4.37 14.68 27.46
CA GLU A 35 -5.33 13.82 28.15
C GLU A 35 -5.38 12.39 27.57
N ILE A 36 -5.02 12.20 26.28
CA ILE A 36 -4.91 10.87 25.68
C ILE A 36 -3.82 10.04 26.36
N ARG A 37 -2.77 10.67 26.91
CA ARG A 37 -1.69 9.98 27.61
C ARG A 37 -2.20 9.11 28.77
N GLY A 38 -3.24 9.58 29.47
CA GLY A 38 -3.88 8.83 30.56
C GLY A 38 -4.72 7.63 30.10
N CYS A 39 -4.94 7.45 28.80
CA CYS A 39 -5.74 6.37 28.23
C CYS A 39 -4.88 5.12 27.97
N THR A 40 -4.26 4.55 29.01
CA THR A 40 -3.29 3.45 28.89
C THR A 40 -3.86 2.15 28.33
N GLU A 41 -5.19 1.98 28.38
CA GLU A 41 -5.94 0.85 27.82
C GLU A 41 -6.30 1.04 26.34
N MET A 42 -5.71 2.04 25.66
CA MET A 42 -5.99 2.28 24.25
C MET A 42 -5.51 1.14 23.36
N ARG A 43 -6.44 0.60 22.56
CA ARG A 43 -6.20 -0.53 21.64
C ARG A 43 -6.24 -0.12 20.18
N TYR A 44 -7.01 0.92 19.84
CA TYR A 44 -7.27 1.27 18.44
C TYR A 44 -7.14 2.78 18.21
N MET A 45 -6.28 3.15 17.27
CA MET A 45 -6.16 4.53 16.80
C MET A 45 -6.17 4.59 15.28
N SER A 46 -7.15 5.30 14.72
CA SER A 46 -7.27 5.57 13.29
C SER A 46 -7.47 7.06 13.05
N LEU A 47 -6.51 7.69 12.39
CA LEU A 47 -6.45 9.12 12.10
C LEU A 47 -6.33 9.31 10.59
N MET A 48 -7.47 9.47 9.91
CA MET A 48 -7.54 9.64 8.46
C MET A 48 -7.89 11.08 8.10
N TYR A 49 -7.05 11.70 7.29
CA TYR A 49 -7.21 13.07 6.81
C TYR A 49 -7.33 14.08 7.97
N THR A 50 -6.57 13.86 9.05
CA THR A 50 -6.68 14.62 10.29
C THR A 50 -5.73 15.79 10.44
N HIS A 51 -4.86 16.01 9.44
CA HIS A 51 -3.79 17.02 9.46
C HIS A 51 -2.77 16.78 10.59
N THR A 52 -2.70 15.56 11.13
CA THR A 52 -1.69 15.14 12.11
C THR A 52 -0.33 15.10 11.43
N GLN A 53 0.61 15.90 11.92
CA GLN A 53 1.96 16.00 11.34
C GLN A 53 3.02 15.27 12.14
N THR A 54 2.75 14.99 13.42
CA THR A 54 3.61 14.23 14.32
C THR A 54 2.81 13.68 15.49
N PHE A 55 3.43 12.83 16.29
CA PHE A 55 2.92 12.38 17.58
C PHE A 55 3.74 12.98 18.73
N PRO A 56 3.11 13.24 19.89
CA PRO A 56 3.85 13.63 21.09
C PRO A 56 4.77 12.49 21.57
N SER A 57 5.86 12.82 22.25
CA SER A 57 6.87 11.84 22.70
C SER A 57 6.31 10.79 23.67
N TRP A 58 5.25 11.11 24.41
CA TRP A 58 4.58 10.16 25.30
C TRP A 58 3.76 9.10 24.57
N ILE A 59 3.59 9.16 23.24
CA ILE A 59 2.78 8.18 22.49
C ILE A 59 3.22 6.72 22.73
N LYS A 60 4.52 6.51 22.99
CA LYS A 60 5.11 5.21 23.35
C LYS A 60 4.54 4.59 24.63
N GLU A 61 3.91 5.40 25.48
CA GLU A 61 3.27 4.94 26.71
C GLU A 61 1.96 4.17 26.44
N LEU A 62 1.39 4.26 25.23
CA LEU A 62 0.21 3.50 24.81
C LEU A 62 0.57 2.04 24.45
N LYS A 63 1.11 1.30 25.42
CA LYS A 63 1.67 -0.06 25.25
C LYS A 63 0.62 -1.13 24.87
N GLN A 64 -0.66 -0.83 25.09
CA GLN A 64 -1.78 -1.71 24.72
C GLN A 64 -2.31 -1.46 23.30
N LEU A 65 -1.70 -0.55 22.53
CA LEU A 65 -2.20 -0.23 21.19
C LEU A 65 -1.98 -1.44 20.26
N GLU A 66 -3.06 -1.95 19.70
CA GLU A 66 -3.09 -3.12 18.81
C GLU A 66 -3.16 -2.72 17.34
N TYR A 67 -3.76 -1.56 17.05
CA TYR A 67 -4.00 -1.06 15.71
C TYR A 67 -3.69 0.44 15.61
N LEU A 68 -2.80 0.80 14.68
CA LEU A 68 -2.48 2.18 14.32
C LEU A 68 -2.63 2.38 12.82
N HIS A 69 -3.57 3.25 12.42
CA HIS A 69 -3.69 3.72 11.04
C HIS A 69 -3.64 5.24 11.00
N VAL A 70 -2.65 5.79 10.30
CA VAL A 70 -2.54 7.23 10.06
C VAL A 70 -2.48 7.47 8.56
N GLU A 71 -3.42 8.25 8.06
CA GLU A 71 -3.49 8.60 6.65
C GLU A 71 -3.55 10.11 6.46
N GLY A 72 -2.56 10.67 5.79
CA GLY A 72 -2.54 12.07 5.39
C GLY A 72 -3.43 12.35 4.18
N LYS A 73 -3.56 13.62 3.84
CA LYS A 73 -3.95 14.05 2.49
C LYS A 73 -2.67 14.18 1.66
N ALA A 74 -2.82 14.24 0.33
CA ALA A 74 -1.70 14.46 -0.59
C ALA A 74 -0.84 15.70 -0.26
N THR A 75 -1.41 16.72 0.41
CA THR A 75 -0.71 17.97 0.77
C THR A 75 -0.36 18.10 2.24
N ILE A 76 -0.93 17.28 3.13
CA ILE A 76 -0.74 17.39 4.58
C ILE A 76 -0.87 16.02 5.24
N GLY A 77 0.20 15.57 5.88
CA GLY A 77 0.28 14.30 6.59
C GLY A 77 1.44 14.33 7.58
N LEU A 78 1.87 13.16 8.04
CA LEU A 78 3.03 13.06 8.92
C LEU A 78 4.29 13.61 8.24
N VAL A 79 5.10 14.31 9.03
CA VAL A 79 6.41 14.86 8.65
C VAL A 79 7.50 14.27 9.53
N SER A 80 7.17 13.91 10.77
CA SER A 80 8.08 13.24 11.70
C SER A 80 7.33 12.32 12.67
N LEU A 81 8.06 11.36 13.25
CA LEU A 81 7.62 10.51 14.33
C LEU A 81 8.68 10.51 15.45
N PRO A 82 8.30 10.38 16.73
CA PRO A 82 9.27 10.20 17.81
C PRO A 82 10.17 8.98 17.55
N VAL A 83 11.48 9.13 17.75
CA VAL A 83 12.47 8.09 17.40
C VAL A 83 12.29 6.78 18.18
N ASP A 84 11.70 6.86 19.36
CA ASP A 84 11.45 5.78 20.32
C ASP A 84 9.95 5.38 20.37
N MET A 85 9.16 5.86 19.41
CA MET A 85 7.70 5.67 19.39
C MET A 85 7.29 4.20 19.53
N PHE A 86 8.04 3.29 18.90
CA PHE A 86 7.68 1.88 18.80
C PHE A 86 8.43 0.96 19.78
N ASP A 87 9.34 1.47 20.61
CA ASP A 87 10.27 0.66 21.42
C ASP A 87 9.56 -0.31 22.39
N GLU A 88 8.39 0.09 22.92
CA GLU A 88 7.63 -0.69 23.89
C GLU A 88 6.21 -1.07 23.39
N MET A 89 5.95 -0.95 22.08
CA MET A 89 4.63 -1.20 21.48
C MET A 89 4.43 -2.66 21.06
N SER A 90 4.76 -3.59 21.95
CA SER A 90 4.69 -5.03 21.68
C SER A 90 3.28 -5.55 21.36
N SER A 91 2.22 -4.86 21.78
CA SER A 91 0.83 -5.23 21.47
C SER A 91 0.42 -4.90 20.03
N LEU A 92 1.18 -4.07 19.32
CA LEU A 92 0.80 -3.57 18.00
C LEU A 92 0.85 -4.72 16.98
N THR A 93 -0.30 -5.00 16.37
CA THR A 93 -0.45 -6.06 15.36
C THR A 93 -0.59 -5.50 13.95
N THR A 94 -1.08 -4.26 13.82
CA THR A 94 -1.31 -3.61 12.53
C THR A 94 -0.80 -2.18 12.55
N LEU A 95 0.11 -1.87 11.63
CA LEU A 95 0.61 -0.53 11.36
C LEU A 95 0.30 -0.18 9.90
N HIS A 96 -0.51 0.86 9.71
CA HIS A 96 -0.84 1.40 8.41
C HIS A 96 -0.51 2.89 8.35
N LEU A 97 0.46 3.26 7.50
CA LEU A 97 0.83 4.64 7.24
C LEU A 97 0.59 4.97 5.77
N GLY A 98 -0.36 5.85 5.51
CA GLY A 98 -0.79 6.23 4.16
C GLY A 98 -0.62 7.73 3.89
N SER A 99 -0.31 8.11 2.66
CA SER A 99 -0.32 9.52 2.21
C SER A 99 0.50 10.46 3.09
N ASN A 100 1.66 9.98 3.57
CA ASN A 100 2.60 10.74 4.39
C ASN A 100 3.78 11.18 3.50
N VAL A 101 3.49 12.07 2.55
CA VAL A 101 4.40 12.44 1.45
C VAL A 101 5.70 13.09 1.90
N ALA A 102 5.72 13.69 3.10
CA ALA A 102 6.85 14.44 3.63
C ALA A 102 7.57 13.72 4.78
N LEU A 103 7.20 12.48 5.12
CA LEU A 103 7.82 11.69 6.18
C LEU A 103 9.06 10.96 5.62
N PRO A 104 10.29 11.34 6.00
CA PRO A 104 11.49 10.79 5.38
C PRO A 104 11.93 9.45 5.95
N ARG A 105 11.58 9.18 7.21
CA ARG A 105 12.06 8.00 7.97
C ARG A 105 11.01 7.52 8.95
N LEU A 106 11.09 6.24 9.30
CA LEU A 106 10.29 5.60 10.34
C LEU A 106 11.16 5.30 11.57
N PRO A 107 10.59 5.33 12.79
CA PRO A 107 11.25 4.84 14.00
C PRO A 107 11.60 3.36 13.89
N SER A 108 12.53 2.89 14.74
CA SER A 108 12.91 1.48 14.80
C SER A 108 11.69 0.58 15.04
N PHE A 109 11.66 -0.61 14.41
CA PHE A 109 10.61 -1.60 14.63
C PHE A 109 10.93 -2.62 15.72
N HIS A 110 12.03 -2.43 16.47
CA HIS A 110 12.50 -3.39 17.48
C HIS A 110 11.43 -3.79 18.51
N GLY A 111 10.59 -2.85 18.96
CA GLY A 111 9.53 -3.15 19.93
C GLY A 111 8.26 -3.80 19.33
N LEU A 112 8.13 -3.88 18.00
CA LEU A 112 6.93 -4.34 17.30
C LEU A 112 6.88 -5.88 17.13
N THR A 113 7.16 -6.61 18.22
CA THR A 113 7.37 -8.07 18.21
C THR A 113 6.13 -8.91 17.85
N ASN A 114 4.93 -8.31 17.88
CA ASN A 114 3.69 -8.97 17.45
C ASN A 114 3.08 -8.39 16.16
N LEU A 115 3.83 -7.57 15.42
CA LEU A 115 3.32 -6.96 14.20
C LEU A 115 3.04 -8.04 13.15
N LYS A 116 1.80 -8.07 12.65
CA LYS A 116 1.34 -8.99 11.60
C LYS A 116 1.16 -8.32 10.26
N VAL A 117 0.79 -7.03 10.27
CA VAL A 117 0.50 -6.26 9.07
C VAL A 117 1.27 -4.95 9.11
N LEU A 118 2.13 -4.76 8.10
CA LEU A 118 2.76 -3.49 7.78
C LEU A 118 2.27 -3.03 6.41
N ALA A 119 1.57 -1.90 6.38
CA ALA A 119 1.11 -1.27 5.15
C ALA A 119 1.65 0.16 5.06
N LEU A 120 2.43 0.43 4.03
CA LEU A 120 2.95 1.74 3.69
C LEU A 120 2.38 2.12 2.33
N ALA A 121 1.72 3.27 2.25
CA ALA A 121 1.14 3.76 1.01
C ALA A 121 1.50 5.23 0.81
N VAL A 122 1.89 5.60 -0.41
CA VAL A 122 2.15 7.00 -0.80
C VAL A 122 3.17 7.64 0.16
N SER A 123 4.36 7.04 0.22
CA SER A 123 5.49 7.43 1.07
C SER A 123 6.59 8.07 0.20
N MET A 124 6.29 9.26 -0.32
CA MET A 124 7.11 9.90 -1.37
C MET A 124 8.51 10.32 -0.92
N ALA A 125 8.68 10.66 0.36
CA ALA A 125 9.96 11.07 0.95
C ALA A 125 10.70 9.93 1.66
N LEU A 126 10.11 8.73 1.79
CA LEU A 126 10.68 7.65 2.58
C LEU A 126 11.87 7.02 1.86
N GLU A 127 13.06 7.20 2.44
CA GLU A 127 14.34 6.77 1.83
C GLU A 127 14.73 5.34 2.19
N GLU A 128 14.35 4.87 3.38
CA GLU A 128 14.69 3.55 3.88
C GLU A 128 13.62 3.00 4.83
N LEU A 129 13.59 1.68 4.97
CA LEU A 129 12.81 0.99 5.99
C LEU A 129 13.70 0.60 7.17
N PRO A 130 13.19 0.69 8.42
CA PRO A 130 13.89 0.13 9.58
C PRO A 130 14.14 -1.36 9.43
N ALA A 131 15.13 -1.88 10.17
CA ALA A 131 15.42 -3.31 10.22
C ALA A 131 14.21 -4.14 10.69
N PHE A 132 14.07 -5.34 10.15
CA PHE A 132 12.96 -6.26 10.44
C PHE A 132 13.34 -7.31 11.51
N ASP A 133 14.42 -7.07 12.26
CA ASP A 133 15.04 -8.01 13.21
C ASP A 133 14.08 -8.58 14.25
N SER A 134 13.02 -7.85 14.60
CA SER A 134 12.02 -8.25 15.61
C SER A 134 10.67 -8.64 15.01
N LEU A 135 10.49 -8.56 13.69
CA LEU A 135 9.20 -8.75 13.00
C LEU A 135 8.89 -10.23 12.72
N HIS A 136 9.09 -11.10 13.72
CA HIS A 136 8.96 -12.56 13.58
C HIS A 136 7.56 -13.04 13.17
N LYS A 137 6.53 -12.22 13.46
CA LYS A 137 5.11 -12.52 13.21
C LYS A 137 4.54 -11.80 11.99
N LEU A 138 5.37 -11.15 11.17
CA LEU A 138 4.88 -10.40 10.02
C LEU A 138 4.29 -11.35 8.97
N GLU A 139 2.99 -11.21 8.73
CA GLU A 139 2.24 -12.04 7.78
C GLU A 139 1.96 -11.30 6.47
N ARG A 140 1.84 -9.97 6.52
CA ARG A 140 1.49 -9.13 5.37
C ARG A 140 2.35 -7.87 5.33
N LEU A 141 3.06 -7.71 4.22
CA LEU A 141 3.77 -6.49 3.87
C LEU A 141 3.17 -5.89 2.60
N VAL A 142 2.74 -4.63 2.67
CA VAL A 142 2.28 -3.86 1.51
C VAL A 142 3.08 -2.57 1.44
N ILE A 143 3.74 -2.34 0.30
CA ILE A 143 4.47 -1.10 0.01
C ILE A 143 3.93 -0.53 -1.31
N ALA A 144 3.06 0.47 -1.24
CA ALA A 144 2.50 1.12 -2.40
C ALA A 144 3.09 2.53 -2.55
N ILE A 145 3.69 2.84 -3.70
CA ILE A 145 4.20 4.17 -4.04
C ILE A 145 5.23 4.64 -3.02
N ALA A 146 6.46 4.12 -3.12
CA ALA A 146 7.60 4.49 -2.29
C ALA A 146 8.86 4.69 -3.16
N PRO A 147 8.86 5.73 -4.02
CA PRO A 147 9.76 5.81 -5.18
C PRO A 147 11.23 6.11 -4.86
N LEU A 148 11.54 6.45 -3.61
CA LEU A 148 12.90 6.69 -3.11
C LEU A 148 13.51 5.46 -2.44
N LEU A 149 12.71 4.47 -2.07
CA LEU A 149 13.23 3.22 -1.52
C LEU A 149 14.02 2.47 -2.60
N ASP A 150 15.29 2.26 -2.33
CA ASP A 150 16.25 1.63 -3.24
C ASP A 150 16.66 0.21 -2.80
N SER A 151 16.21 -0.21 -1.63
CA SER A 151 16.53 -1.49 -1.02
C SER A 151 15.45 -1.89 -0.02
N LEU A 152 15.49 -3.14 0.43
CA LEU A 152 14.60 -3.69 1.45
C LEU A 152 15.43 -4.26 2.62
N PRO A 153 14.88 -4.29 3.85
CA PRO A 153 15.52 -4.95 4.98
C PRO A 153 15.71 -6.46 4.78
N ASP A 154 16.50 -7.07 5.66
CA ASP A 154 16.65 -8.53 5.71
C ASP A 154 15.35 -9.20 6.16
N PHE A 155 14.88 -10.19 5.38
CA PHE A 155 13.67 -10.94 5.70
C PHE A 155 13.95 -12.24 6.47
N SER A 156 15.21 -12.57 6.77
CA SER A 156 15.59 -13.75 7.56
C SER A 156 14.83 -13.88 8.90
N PRO A 157 14.50 -12.79 9.63
CA PRO A 157 13.73 -12.88 10.87
C PRO A 157 12.24 -13.23 10.69
N ILE A 158 11.69 -13.13 9.47
CA ILE A 158 10.26 -13.30 9.19
C ILE A 158 9.97 -14.76 8.84
N HIS A 159 9.16 -15.44 9.64
CA HIS A 159 8.95 -16.89 9.51
C HIS A 159 7.71 -17.29 8.69
N ASP A 160 6.65 -16.49 8.68
CA ASP A 160 5.35 -16.84 8.05
C ASP A 160 4.77 -15.69 7.20
N LEU A 161 5.57 -15.21 6.24
CA LEU A 161 5.09 -14.19 5.31
C LEU A 161 4.07 -14.79 4.32
N LYS A 162 2.81 -14.39 4.45
CA LYS A 162 1.67 -14.86 3.64
C LYS A 162 1.41 -13.98 2.42
N SER A 163 1.73 -12.70 2.52
CA SER A 163 1.49 -11.72 1.45
C SER A 163 2.59 -10.68 1.42
N PHE A 164 3.22 -10.52 0.26
CA PHE A 164 4.12 -9.40 0.00
C PHE A 164 3.72 -8.75 -1.32
N VAL A 165 3.28 -7.49 -1.23
CA VAL A 165 2.78 -6.74 -2.37
C VAL A 165 3.48 -5.40 -2.42
N THR A 166 4.00 -5.07 -3.59
CA THR A 166 4.48 -3.75 -3.92
C THR A 166 3.68 -3.22 -5.11
N ILE A 167 3.33 -1.94 -5.08
CA ILE A 167 2.52 -1.31 -6.12
C ILE A 167 3.16 0.02 -6.44
N ASP A 168 3.65 0.18 -7.68
CA ASP A 168 4.34 1.39 -8.13
C ASP A 168 5.66 1.66 -7.37
N ARG A 169 6.71 2.06 -8.10
CA ARG A 169 8.10 1.62 -7.85
C ARG A 169 8.66 1.81 -6.42
N GLY A 170 9.54 0.87 -6.04
CA GLY A 170 10.85 1.14 -5.47
C GLY A 170 11.93 0.55 -6.38
N THR A 171 13.14 1.10 -6.38
CA THR A 171 14.16 0.83 -7.42
C THR A 171 14.96 -0.44 -7.18
N TRP A 172 14.73 -1.10 -6.04
CA TRP A 172 15.39 -2.34 -5.62
C TRP A 172 15.26 -3.50 -6.64
N CYS A 173 14.24 -3.49 -7.50
CA CYS A 173 14.04 -4.54 -8.50
C CYS A 173 15.06 -4.50 -9.66
N CYS A 174 15.83 -3.41 -9.80
CA CYS A 174 16.65 -3.19 -10.99
C CYS A 174 17.94 -2.40 -10.73
N ASN A 175 18.09 -1.74 -9.58
CA ASN A 175 19.28 -0.97 -9.26
C ASN A 175 20.47 -1.82 -8.78
N GLY A 176 20.36 -3.15 -8.87
CA GLY A 176 21.37 -4.11 -8.40
C GLY A 176 21.19 -4.58 -6.96
N PHE A 177 20.14 -4.18 -6.23
CA PHE A 177 19.89 -4.71 -4.87
C PHE A 177 19.68 -6.24 -4.85
N LEU A 178 18.93 -6.76 -5.85
CA LEU A 178 18.62 -8.19 -5.98
C LEU A 178 19.67 -8.99 -6.77
N GLY A 179 20.74 -8.35 -7.25
CA GLY A 179 21.74 -8.99 -8.11
C GLY A 179 22.34 -7.99 -9.09
N GLU A 180 22.37 -8.34 -10.37
CA GLU A 180 22.88 -7.44 -11.41
C GLU A 180 21.96 -6.22 -11.60
N CYS A 181 22.58 -5.08 -11.88
CA CYS A 181 21.85 -3.86 -12.17
C CYS A 181 21.35 -3.86 -13.62
N ASP A 182 20.08 -3.50 -13.83
CA ASP A 182 19.45 -3.32 -15.13
C ASP A 182 18.71 -1.99 -15.19
N LEU A 183 19.39 -0.94 -15.67
CA LEU A 183 18.79 0.39 -15.84
C LEU A 183 17.83 0.49 -17.03
N GLN A 184 17.72 -0.54 -17.87
CA GLN A 184 16.69 -0.60 -18.93
C GLN A 184 15.34 -1.05 -18.38
N ASN A 185 15.32 -1.67 -17.19
CA ASN A 185 14.09 -2.00 -16.51
C ASN A 185 13.26 -0.72 -16.28
N PRO A 186 11.97 -0.70 -16.68
CA PRO A 186 11.13 0.48 -16.53
C PRO A 186 11.12 1.03 -15.09
N MET A 187 11.19 0.16 -14.07
CA MET A 187 11.19 0.56 -12.65
C MET A 187 12.37 1.44 -12.27
N CYS A 188 13.48 1.40 -13.02
CA CYS A 188 14.66 2.24 -12.82
C CYS A 188 14.66 3.50 -13.70
N GLY A 189 13.71 3.65 -14.62
CA GLY A 189 13.54 4.87 -15.41
C GLY A 189 12.94 6.03 -14.59
N THR A 190 12.81 7.20 -15.21
CA THR A 190 12.08 8.34 -14.65
C THR A 190 10.62 7.94 -14.44
N HIS A 191 10.09 8.22 -13.25
CA HIS A 191 8.71 7.85 -12.93
C HIS A 191 7.71 8.70 -13.74
N PRO A 192 6.80 8.10 -14.54
CA PRO A 192 5.93 8.85 -15.45
C PRO A 192 4.89 9.72 -14.74
N VAL A 193 4.40 9.29 -13.56
CA VAL A 193 3.43 10.04 -12.76
C VAL A 193 4.08 11.04 -11.81
N TRP A 194 5.03 10.58 -10.98
CA TRP A 194 5.60 11.39 -9.91
C TRP A 194 6.81 12.25 -10.32
N GLY A 195 7.38 12.05 -11.51
CA GLY A 195 8.57 12.77 -11.95
C GLY A 195 9.86 12.44 -11.19
N THR A 196 9.87 11.36 -10.39
CA THR A 196 11.06 10.93 -9.66
C THR A 196 12.16 10.52 -10.65
N PRO A 197 13.42 10.96 -10.46
CA PRO A 197 14.51 10.66 -11.38
C PRO A 197 14.75 9.16 -11.58
N ALA A 198 15.39 8.83 -12.71
CA ALA A 198 15.92 7.50 -12.96
C ALA A 198 16.89 7.07 -11.84
N ALA A 199 16.85 5.79 -11.51
CA ALA A 199 17.74 5.19 -10.54
C ALA A 199 19.18 5.10 -11.09
N THR A 200 20.14 5.02 -10.19
CA THR A 200 21.51 4.61 -10.50
C THR A 200 21.78 3.24 -9.93
N CYS A 201 22.71 2.50 -10.54
CA CYS A 201 23.15 1.23 -9.97
C CYS A 201 23.80 1.44 -8.60
N LEU A 202 23.50 0.54 -7.66
CA LEU A 202 24.24 0.44 -6.41
C LEU A 202 25.70 0.02 -6.71
N PRO A 203 26.69 0.48 -5.93
CA PRO A 203 28.09 0.12 -6.15
C PRO A 203 28.31 -1.40 -6.10
N THR A 204 29.20 -1.93 -6.93
CA THR A 204 29.48 -3.38 -7.01
C THR A 204 30.22 -3.93 -5.78
N ASN A 205 31.12 -3.14 -5.18
CA ASN A 205 31.92 -3.55 -4.01
C ASN A 205 31.30 -3.15 -2.65
N ARG A 206 29.97 -3.04 -2.57
CA ARG A 206 29.28 -2.62 -1.35
C ARG A 206 29.09 -3.77 -0.35
N THR A 207 29.04 -3.43 0.93
CA THR A 207 28.72 -4.37 2.03
C THR A 207 27.27 -4.21 2.53
N GLU A 208 26.61 -3.12 2.17
CA GLU A 208 25.25 -2.78 2.56
C GLU A 208 24.32 -2.80 1.34
N LYS A 209 23.00 -2.85 1.57
CA LYS A 209 21.99 -2.93 0.48
C LYS A 209 22.29 -4.10 -0.47
N VAL A 210 22.58 -5.25 0.13
CA VAL A 210 22.71 -6.54 -0.54
C VAL A 210 21.58 -7.42 -0.01
N ALA A 211 20.71 -7.89 -0.89
CA ALA A 211 19.61 -8.75 -0.48
C ALA A 211 20.15 -10.03 0.14
N SER A 212 19.68 -10.38 1.34
CA SER A 212 20.00 -11.66 1.97
C SER A 212 19.36 -12.80 1.17
N ARG A 213 19.78 -14.03 1.46
CA ARG A 213 19.16 -15.21 0.85
C ARG A 213 17.65 -15.28 1.13
N ALA A 214 17.25 -14.99 2.37
CA ALA A 214 15.85 -14.99 2.76
C ALA A 214 15.05 -13.89 2.04
N THR A 215 15.63 -12.69 1.86
CA THR A 215 15.00 -11.60 1.10
C THR A 215 14.81 -11.99 -0.38
N LEU A 216 15.81 -12.61 -1.01
CA LEU A 216 15.71 -13.11 -2.39
C LEU A 216 14.63 -14.21 -2.52
N ASP A 217 14.60 -15.17 -1.59
CA ASP A 217 13.61 -16.25 -1.59
C ASP A 217 12.19 -15.70 -1.41
N ALA A 218 11.99 -14.70 -0.54
CA ALA A 218 10.70 -14.02 -0.36
C ALA A 218 10.25 -13.27 -1.63
N ILE A 219 11.15 -12.54 -2.28
CA ILE A 219 10.83 -11.82 -3.53
C ILE A 219 10.50 -12.82 -4.64
N THR A 220 11.21 -13.95 -4.70
CA THR A 220 10.93 -15.02 -5.66
C THR A 220 9.53 -15.61 -5.42
N LYS A 221 9.20 -15.92 -4.17
CA LYS A 221 7.87 -16.43 -3.74
C LYS A 221 6.73 -15.48 -4.17
N PHE A 222 6.96 -14.18 -4.12
CA PHE A 222 5.96 -13.14 -4.43
C PHE A 222 6.26 -12.35 -5.71
N SER A 223 6.99 -12.92 -6.65
CA SER A 223 7.49 -12.22 -7.85
C SER A 223 6.39 -11.51 -8.67
N LYS A 224 5.20 -12.11 -8.75
CA LYS A 224 4.04 -11.54 -9.45
C LYS A 224 3.52 -10.23 -8.85
N SER A 225 3.81 -9.96 -7.57
CA SER A 225 3.29 -8.81 -6.83
C SER A 225 4.37 -7.88 -6.29
N VAL A 226 5.66 -8.16 -6.50
CA VAL A 226 6.77 -7.39 -5.87
C VAL A 226 7.66 -6.64 -6.87
N CYS A 227 7.88 -7.21 -8.05
CA CYS A 227 8.63 -6.56 -9.13
C CYS A 227 7.80 -6.56 -10.43
N GLY A 228 6.49 -6.34 -10.28
CA GLY A 228 5.58 -6.15 -11.40
C GLY A 228 5.86 -4.86 -12.17
N GLY A 229 5.21 -4.68 -13.33
CA GLY A 229 5.37 -3.47 -14.15
C GLY A 229 4.91 -2.19 -13.43
N ILE A 230 5.45 -1.04 -13.86
CA ILE A 230 5.06 0.29 -13.36
C ILE A 230 3.60 0.58 -13.70
N ILE A 231 2.91 1.34 -12.85
CA ILE A 231 1.62 1.94 -13.22
C ILE A 231 1.89 3.04 -14.25
N ARG A 232 1.57 2.77 -15.51
CA ARG A 232 1.60 3.78 -16.56
C ARG A 232 0.32 4.60 -16.53
N PRO A 233 0.34 5.88 -16.95
CA PRO A 233 -0.88 6.66 -17.15
C PRO A 233 -1.91 5.93 -18.04
N THR A 234 -1.44 5.15 -19.02
CA THR A 234 -2.27 4.30 -19.89
C THR A 234 -2.91 3.10 -19.18
N ASP A 235 -2.40 2.69 -18.02
CA ASP A 235 -2.92 1.56 -17.24
C ASP A 235 -4.10 1.99 -16.36
N SER A 236 -4.25 3.29 -16.12
CA SER A 236 -5.55 3.84 -15.72
C SER A 236 -6.46 3.75 -16.93
N GLN A 237 -7.43 2.83 -16.91
CA GLN A 237 -8.47 2.83 -17.93
C GLN A 237 -9.08 4.23 -17.95
N PRO A 238 -9.10 4.90 -19.11
CA PRO A 238 -9.81 6.16 -19.23
C PRO A 238 -11.25 5.94 -18.78
N SER A 239 -11.87 6.98 -18.22
CA SER A 239 -13.29 6.94 -17.92
C SER A 239 -14.07 6.45 -19.16
N PRO A 240 -15.10 5.62 -18.99
CA PRO A 240 -15.97 5.19 -20.08
C PRO A 240 -16.40 6.37 -20.94
N THR A 241 -16.19 6.28 -22.26
CA THR A 241 -16.73 7.22 -23.23
C THR A 241 -18.02 6.67 -23.80
N GLU A 242 -18.86 7.52 -24.40
CA GLU A 242 -20.09 7.07 -25.03
C GLU A 242 -19.84 5.99 -26.09
N GLU A 243 -18.77 6.13 -26.86
CA GLU A 243 -18.33 5.17 -27.88
C GLU A 243 -17.95 3.80 -27.28
N THR A 244 -17.13 3.78 -26.21
CA THR A 244 -16.71 2.52 -25.59
C THR A 244 -17.83 1.84 -24.82
N MET A 245 -18.85 2.58 -24.37
CA MET A 245 -20.06 2.02 -23.78
C MET A 245 -21.03 1.49 -24.84
N ALA A 246 -21.17 2.19 -25.98
CA ALA A 246 -22.03 1.77 -27.08
C ALA A 246 -21.61 0.42 -27.65
N SER A 247 -20.29 0.19 -27.81
CA SER A 247 -19.74 -1.11 -28.21
C SER A 247 -19.93 -2.21 -27.16
N CYS A 248 -20.50 -1.89 -26.00
CA CYS A 248 -20.91 -2.85 -24.97
C CYS A 248 -22.41 -3.02 -24.76
N GLY A 249 -23.25 -2.10 -25.25
CA GLY A 249 -24.72 -2.25 -25.23
C GLY A 249 -25.29 -2.66 -23.87
N GLY A 250 -24.61 -2.33 -22.78
CA GLY A 250 -24.99 -2.71 -21.42
C GLY A 250 -24.79 -4.18 -21.03
N ILE A 251 -24.12 -5.00 -21.86
CA ILE A 251 -23.93 -6.44 -21.59
C ILE A 251 -22.52 -6.67 -21.03
N LEU A 252 -22.43 -7.24 -19.84
CA LEU A 252 -21.16 -7.65 -19.23
C LEU A 252 -20.57 -8.88 -19.92
N TYR A 253 -19.24 -8.96 -19.92
CA TYR A 253 -18.43 -10.09 -20.41
C TYR A 253 -18.51 -10.38 -21.90
N ARG A 254 -19.32 -9.65 -22.67
CA ARG A 254 -19.32 -9.77 -24.11
C ARG A 254 -17.96 -9.38 -24.70
N HIS A 255 -17.57 -10.08 -25.75
CA HIS A 255 -16.45 -9.67 -26.58
C HIS A 255 -16.75 -8.32 -27.23
N CYS A 256 -15.78 -7.43 -27.26
CA CYS A 256 -15.87 -6.14 -27.94
C CYS A 256 -14.55 -5.85 -28.67
N GLU A 257 -14.58 -4.96 -29.65
CA GLU A 257 -13.44 -4.71 -30.52
C GLU A 257 -12.77 -3.38 -30.18
N ILE A 258 -11.43 -3.41 -30.04
CA ILE A 258 -10.59 -2.21 -29.94
C ILE A 258 -9.54 -2.32 -31.05
N PRO A 259 -9.40 -1.31 -31.93
CA PRO A 259 -8.42 -1.36 -33.03
C PRO A 259 -7.00 -1.69 -32.53
N GLY A 260 -6.40 -2.74 -33.08
CA GLY A 260 -5.04 -3.17 -32.73
C GLY A 260 -4.91 -3.98 -31.44
N ILE A 261 -6.01 -4.27 -30.74
CA ILE A 261 -6.03 -5.12 -29.54
C ILE A 261 -6.72 -6.45 -29.88
N PRO A 262 -6.07 -7.61 -29.65
CA PRO A 262 -6.60 -8.90 -30.08
C PRO A 262 -7.76 -9.43 -29.22
N GLU A 263 -7.81 -9.08 -27.93
CA GLU A 263 -8.89 -9.49 -27.02
C GLU A 263 -9.32 -8.30 -26.16
N ALA A 264 -10.61 -7.95 -26.21
CA ALA A 264 -11.21 -6.96 -25.32
C ALA A 264 -12.59 -7.43 -24.84
N ILE A 265 -12.98 -6.97 -23.65
CA ILE A 265 -14.17 -7.41 -22.92
C ILE A 265 -14.98 -6.23 -22.43
N CYS A 266 -16.29 -6.36 -22.44
CA CYS A 266 -17.18 -5.41 -21.79
C CYS A 266 -17.20 -5.61 -20.28
N TYR A 267 -16.76 -4.61 -19.53
CA TYR A 267 -16.61 -4.71 -18.09
C TYR A 267 -16.88 -3.36 -17.39
N ASN A 268 -17.39 -3.42 -16.16
CA ASN A 268 -17.67 -2.25 -15.32
C ASN A 268 -16.53 -2.02 -14.30
N ALA A 269 -15.36 -1.60 -14.78
CA ALA A 269 -14.25 -1.29 -13.90
C ALA A 269 -14.68 -0.22 -12.86
N ARG A 270 -14.45 -0.49 -11.57
CA ARG A 270 -14.73 0.44 -10.46
C ARG A 270 -16.19 0.91 -10.38
N PHE A 271 -17.15 0.05 -10.74
CA PHE A 271 -18.59 0.39 -10.75
C PHE A 271 -18.96 1.57 -11.67
N MET A 272 -18.13 1.85 -12.68
CA MET A 272 -18.47 2.79 -13.75
C MET A 272 -19.40 2.12 -14.78
N GLY A 273 -19.79 2.86 -15.83
CA GLY A 273 -20.54 2.30 -16.96
C GLY A 273 -19.83 1.09 -17.60
N ILE A 274 -20.60 0.16 -18.16
CA ILE A 274 -20.05 -1.00 -18.87
C ILE A 274 -19.43 -0.50 -20.16
N ALA A 275 -18.11 -0.62 -20.27
CA ALA A 275 -17.37 -0.17 -21.42
C ALA A 275 -16.37 -1.23 -21.88
N CYS A 276 -16.01 -1.13 -23.15
CA CYS A 276 -15.07 -2.04 -23.77
C CYS A 276 -13.67 -1.76 -23.24
N THR A 277 -13.00 -2.80 -22.75
CA THR A 277 -11.65 -2.68 -22.19
C THR A 277 -10.72 -3.79 -22.71
N ALA A 278 -9.48 -3.38 -23.00
CA ALA A 278 -8.35 -4.24 -23.35
C ALA A 278 -7.68 -4.89 -22.12
N SER A 279 -8.19 -4.67 -20.91
CA SER A 279 -7.58 -5.21 -19.70
C SER A 279 -7.69 -6.74 -19.66
N LYS A 280 -6.55 -7.41 -19.43
CA LYS A 280 -6.52 -8.88 -19.31
C LYS A 280 -7.14 -9.39 -18.00
N PHE A 281 -7.15 -8.57 -16.94
CA PHE A 281 -7.60 -9.01 -15.61
C PHE A 281 -9.07 -9.47 -15.60
N PRO A 282 -10.05 -8.71 -16.15
CA PRO A 282 -11.43 -9.16 -16.20
C PRO A 282 -11.63 -10.42 -17.06
N ILE A 283 -10.85 -10.58 -18.13
CA ILE A 283 -10.89 -11.75 -19.02
C ILE A 283 -10.45 -13.00 -18.26
N GLU A 284 -9.27 -12.96 -17.64
CA GLU A 284 -8.73 -14.08 -16.87
C GLU A 284 -9.60 -14.41 -15.65
N MET A 285 -10.11 -13.37 -14.97
CA MET A 285 -11.04 -13.51 -13.87
C MET A 285 -12.31 -14.24 -14.30
N ARG A 286 -12.94 -13.83 -15.41
CA ARG A 286 -14.19 -14.45 -15.88
C ARG A 286 -13.99 -15.87 -16.40
N ARG A 287 -12.90 -16.14 -17.14
CA ARG A 287 -12.50 -17.51 -17.55
C ARG A 287 -12.40 -18.43 -16.33
N ARG A 288 -11.79 -17.95 -15.23
CA ARG A 288 -11.66 -18.71 -13.99
C ARG A 288 -12.99 -18.92 -13.27
N GLN A 289 -13.87 -17.90 -13.25
CA GLN A 289 -15.22 -18.02 -12.70
C GLN A 289 -16.03 -19.11 -13.42
N ILE A 290 -16.02 -19.09 -14.76
CA ILE A 290 -16.69 -20.09 -15.60
C ILE A 290 -16.14 -21.49 -15.31
N ALA A 291 -14.81 -21.65 -15.33
CA ALA A 291 -14.17 -22.94 -15.11
C ALA A 291 -14.46 -23.56 -13.73
N LEU A 292 -14.68 -22.72 -12.71
CA LEU A 292 -14.96 -23.16 -11.34
C LEU A 292 -16.47 -23.19 -11.02
N GLY A 293 -17.35 -22.74 -11.92
CA GLY A 293 -18.78 -22.65 -11.68
C GLY A 293 -19.14 -21.68 -10.54
N VAL A 294 -18.41 -20.56 -10.41
CA VAL A 294 -18.63 -19.56 -9.34
C VAL A 294 -19.00 -18.20 -9.92
N GLY A 295 -19.79 -17.43 -9.17
CA GLY A 295 -20.32 -16.14 -9.63
C GLY A 295 -21.59 -16.29 -10.46
N ASP A 296 -21.92 -15.27 -11.25
CA ASP A 296 -23.12 -15.29 -12.08
C ASP A 296 -23.01 -16.37 -13.18
N PRO A 297 -24.12 -17.10 -13.47
CA PRO A 297 -24.16 -18.04 -14.57
C PRO A 297 -23.67 -17.39 -15.87
N CYS A 298 -22.84 -18.11 -16.62
CA CYS A 298 -22.35 -17.59 -17.89
C CYS A 298 -23.41 -17.75 -18.99
N ASN A 299 -23.41 -16.83 -19.93
CA ASN A 299 -24.27 -16.91 -21.11
C ASN A 299 -23.46 -17.32 -22.35
N PRO A 300 -23.73 -18.50 -22.94
CA PRO A 300 -23.01 -18.97 -24.12
C PRO A 300 -23.09 -18.02 -25.32
N GLU A 301 -24.14 -17.19 -25.44
CA GLU A 301 -24.33 -16.27 -26.57
C GLU A 301 -23.19 -15.25 -26.70
N TYR A 302 -22.71 -14.72 -25.58
CA TYR A 302 -21.67 -13.68 -25.57
C TYR A 302 -20.41 -14.05 -24.76
N GLU A 303 -20.41 -15.18 -24.05
CA GLU A 303 -19.27 -15.65 -23.23
C GLU A 303 -18.65 -16.97 -23.73
N ALA A 304 -19.07 -17.52 -24.89
CA ALA A 304 -18.46 -18.72 -25.45
C ALA A 304 -16.93 -18.59 -25.65
N TRP A 305 -16.47 -17.39 -26.02
CA TRP A 305 -15.05 -17.06 -26.18
C TRP A 305 -14.24 -17.09 -24.85
N LEU A 306 -14.93 -17.12 -23.71
CA LEU A 306 -14.37 -17.27 -22.37
C LEU A 306 -14.46 -18.73 -21.86
N GLY A 307 -14.96 -19.66 -22.67
CA GLY A 307 -15.12 -21.07 -22.32
C GLY A 307 -16.48 -21.42 -21.71
N CYS A 308 -17.47 -20.52 -21.80
CA CYS A 308 -18.86 -20.85 -21.45
C CYS A 308 -19.42 -21.89 -22.45
N LYS A 309 -20.15 -22.88 -21.94
CA LYS A 309 -20.75 -23.97 -22.72
C LYS A 309 -22.25 -24.00 -22.51
#